data_AF-A0AAJ2BGL1-F1
#
_entry.id   AF-A0AAJ2BGL1-F1
#
_cell.length_a   1.000
_cell.length_b   1.000
_cell.length_c   1.000
_cell.angle_alpha   90.00
_cell.angle_beta   90.00
_cell.angle_gamma   90.00
#
_symmetry.space_group_name_H-M   'P 1'
#
loop_
_entity.id
_entity.type
_entity.pdbx_description
1 polymer ?
#
loop_
_entity_poly.entity_id
_entity_poly.type
_entity_poly.pdbx_seq_one_letter_code
_entity_poly.pdbx_strand_id
1 'polypeptide(L)'
;MFTPKPCTATCVLDGMPVTLTYYPDTTLLRITDATGRCVRETRWPAPWRTLLATLREFSGRDADSQLSTLLNEIPDEAALA
;
A
#
# COMPACT_ATOMS: atom_id res chain seq x y z
N MET A 1 -16.50 18.11 -21.32
CA MET A 1 -16.55 16.82 -20.62
C MET A 1 -15.21 16.61 -19.94
N PHE A 2 -15.12 16.73 -18.62
CA PHE A 2 -13.92 16.33 -17.89
C PHE A 2 -13.95 14.81 -17.80
N THR A 3 -13.16 14.12 -18.60
CA THR A 3 -12.84 12.72 -18.34
C THR A 3 -11.83 12.72 -17.20
N PRO A 4 -12.22 12.38 -15.97
CA PRO A 4 -11.32 12.38 -14.84
C PRO A 4 -10.19 11.37 -15.10
N LYS A 5 -8.96 11.88 -15.12
CA LYS A 5 -7.79 11.08 -15.48
C LYS A 5 -7.64 9.92 -14.48
N PRO A 6 -7.36 8.69 -14.94
CA PRO A 6 -7.12 7.59 -14.02
C PRO A 6 -5.97 7.95 -13.07
N CYS A 7 -6.19 7.67 -11.79
CA CYS A 7 -5.21 7.95 -10.74
C CYS A 7 -4.43 6.67 -10.46
N THR A 8 -3.10 6.75 -10.44
CA THR A 8 -2.24 5.58 -10.26
C THR A 8 -1.32 5.76 -9.06
N ALA A 9 -1.14 4.71 -8.25
CA ALA A 9 -0.13 4.65 -7.21
C ALA A 9 0.52 3.27 -7.16
N THR A 10 1.79 3.22 -6.79
CA THR A 10 2.52 2.00 -6.50
C THR A 10 2.62 1.81 -4.99
N CYS A 11 2.38 0.57 -4.54
CA CYS A 11 2.41 0.17 -3.14
C CYS A 11 3.02 -1.24 -3.07
N VAL A 12 3.68 -1.58 -1.97
CA VAL A 12 4.18 -2.93 -1.73
C VAL A 12 3.15 -3.68 -0.88
N LEU A 13 2.67 -4.81 -1.39
CA LEU A 13 1.73 -5.72 -0.73
C LEU A 13 2.40 -7.08 -0.59
N ASP A 14 2.49 -7.61 0.62
CA ASP A 14 3.19 -8.88 0.92
C ASP A 14 4.64 -8.92 0.40
N GLY A 15 5.34 -7.79 0.45
CA GLY A 15 6.71 -7.65 -0.08
C GLY A 15 6.80 -7.56 -1.61
N MET A 16 5.67 -7.63 -2.34
CA MET A 16 5.63 -7.51 -3.80
C MET A 16 5.14 -6.11 -4.23
N PRO A 17 5.84 -5.42 -5.13
CA PRO A 17 5.38 -4.14 -5.64
C PRO A 17 4.17 -4.35 -6.56
N VAL A 18 3.09 -3.64 -6.27
CA VAL A 18 1.87 -3.63 -7.06
C VAL A 18 1.48 -2.20 -7.45
N THR A 19 0.85 -2.08 -8.61
CA THR A 19 0.34 -0.85 -9.18
C THR A 19 -1.18 -0.81 -9.07
N LEU A 20 -1.68 0.17 -8.35
CA LEU A 20 -3.10 0.45 -8.14
C LEU A 20 -3.53 1.54 -9.13
N THR A 21 -4.52 1.24 -9.97
CA THR A 21 -5.10 2.18 -10.94
C THR A 21 -6.57 2.38 -10.63
N TYR A 22 -6.95 3.61 -10.27
CA TYR A 22 -8.33 3.99 -9.97
C TYR A 22 -8.94 4.78 -11.12
N TYR A 23 -10.11 4.33 -11.57
CA TYR A 23 -10.91 4.95 -12.61
C TYR A 23 -12.10 5.68 -11.96
N PRO A 24 -12.00 7.01 -11.79
CA PRO A 24 -13.05 7.81 -11.15
C PRO A 24 -14.41 7.75 -11.85
N ASP A 25 -14.46 7.53 -13.16
CA ASP A 25 -15.70 7.38 -13.92
C ASP A 25 -16.54 6.16 -13.51
N THR A 26 -15.86 5.06 -13.21
CA THR A 26 -16.51 3.75 -12.97
C THR A 26 -16.34 3.25 -11.54
N THR A 27 -15.66 4.05 -10.70
CA THR A 27 -15.20 3.69 -9.34
C THR A 27 -14.40 2.40 -9.30
N LEU A 28 -13.76 2.05 -10.41
CA LEU A 28 -13.06 0.79 -10.59
C LEU A 28 -11.61 0.96 -10.12
N LEU A 29 -11.18 0.05 -9.26
CA LEU A 29 -9.82 -0.05 -8.78
C LEU A 29 -9.21 -1.34 -9.33
N ARG A 30 -8.18 -1.18 -10.15
CA ARG A 30 -7.39 -2.28 -10.70
C ARG A 30 -6.07 -2.40 -9.95
N ILE A 31 -5.75 -3.60 -9.53
CA ILE A 31 -4.50 -3.98 -8.88
C ILE A 31 -3.70 -4.81 -9.87
N THR A 32 -2.51 -4.34 -10.16
CA THR A 32 -1.59 -4.91 -11.15
C THR A 32 -0.31 -5.28 -10.44
N ASP A 33 0.26 -6.44 -10.68
CA ASP A 33 1.55 -6.79 -10.07
C ASP A 33 2.71 -6.09 -10.81
N ALA A 34 3.93 -6.32 -10.32
CA ALA A 34 5.16 -5.81 -10.91
C ALA A 34 5.36 -6.24 -12.38
N THR A 35 4.80 -7.39 -12.78
CA THR A 35 4.89 -7.88 -14.17
C THR A 35 3.85 -7.25 -15.10
N GLY A 36 2.94 -6.42 -14.56
CA GLY A 36 1.87 -5.78 -15.32
C GLY A 36 0.64 -6.66 -15.53
N ARG A 37 0.55 -7.81 -14.86
CA ARG A 37 -0.64 -8.67 -14.83
C ARG A 37 -1.67 -8.11 -13.85
N CYS A 38 -2.91 -8.00 -14.32
CA CYS A 38 -4.03 -7.65 -13.45
C CYS A 38 -4.27 -8.77 -12.44
N VAL A 39 -3.92 -8.52 -11.18
CA VAL A 39 -4.09 -9.46 -10.06
C VAL A 39 -5.53 -9.44 -9.59
N ARG A 40 -6.09 -8.23 -9.49
CA ARG A 40 -7.44 -8.05 -8.95
C ARG A 40 -8.09 -6.79 -9.48
N GLU A 41 -9.39 -6.87 -9.66
CA GLU A 41 -10.22 -5.72 -10.00
C GLU A 41 -11.37 -5.67 -9.00
N THR A 42 -11.62 -4.49 -8.44
CA THR A 42 -12.70 -4.28 -7.47
C THR A 42 -13.34 -2.92 -7.66
N ARG A 43 -14.55 -2.73 -7.16
CA ARG A 43 -15.19 -1.41 -7.09
C ARG A 43 -14.89 -0.78 -5.75
N TRP A 44 -14.33 0.42 -5.78
CA TRP A 44 -14.01 1.20 -4.59
C TRP A 44 -14.96 2.40 -4.49
N PRO A 45 -15.92 2.41 -3.55
CA PRO A 45 -16.99 3.41 -3.51
C PRO A 45 -16.56 4.81 -3.06
N ALA A 46 -15.33 4.94 -2.55
CA ALA A 46 -14.81 6.20 -2.01
C ALA A 46 -13.81 6.86 -2.99
N PRO A 47 -13.53 8.17 -2.85
CA PRO A 47 -12.59 8.84 -3.74
C PRO A 47 -11.14 8.35 -3.55
N TRP A 48 -10.32 8.55 -4.58
CA TRP A 48 -8.89 8.15 -4.60
C TRP A 48 -8.10 8.59 -3.37
N ARG A 49 -8.36 9.81 -2.86
CA ARG A 49 -7.75 10.34 -1.64
C ARG A 49 -8.00 9.47 -0.40
N THR A 50 -9.19 8.91 -0.27
CA THR A 50 -9.55 8.01 0.83
C THR A 50 -8.83 6.68 0.67
N LEU A 51 -8.75 6.16 -0.55
CA LEU A 51 -7.97 4.95 -0.82
C LEU A 51 -6.50 5.14 -0.44
N LEU A 52 -5.87 6.25 -0.83
CA LEU A 52 -4.50 6.57 -0.47
C LEU A 52 -4.30 6.69 1.04
N ALA A 53 -5.23 7.31 1.76
CA ALA A 53 -5.17 7.40 3.22
C ALA A 53 -5.18 5.99 3.84
N THR A 54 -6.12 5.15 3.43
CA THR A 54 -6.20 3.76 3.89
C THR A 54 -4.92 2.99 3.58
N LEU A 55 -4.37 3.09 2.36
CA LEU A 55 -3.12 2.42 1.99
C LEU A 55 -1.94 2.87 2.89
N ARG A 56 -1.86 4.16 3.20
CA ARG A 56 -0.82 4.69 4.10
C ARG A 56 -0.98 4.21 5.54
N GLU A 57 -2.21 4.12 6.04
CA GLU A 57 -2.49 3.60 7.38
C GLU A 57 -2.16 2.10 7.51
N PHE A 58 -2.37 1.33 6.44
CA PHE A 58 -1.97 -0.08 6.41
C PHE A 58 -0.45 -0.23 6.30
N SER A 59 0.20 0.52 5.41
CA SER A 59 1.66 0.49 5.27
C SER A 59 2.40 1.02 6.51
N GLY A 60 1.86 2.03 7.19
CA GLY A 60 2.44 2.58 8.41
C GLY A 60 2.38 1.63 9.60
N ARG A 61 1.29 0.87 9.75
CA ARG A 61 1.16 -0.15 10.82
C ARG A 61 2.10 -1.33 10.64
N ASP A 62 2.36 -1.72 9.39
CA ASP A 62 3.31 -2.78 9.06
C ASP A 62 4.75 -2.35 9.39
N ALA A 63 5.14 -1.15 8.95
CA ALA A 63 6.46 -0.59 9.23
C ALA A 63 6.72 -0.35 10.74
N ASP A 64 5.72 0.14 11.48
CA ASP A 64 5.83 0.39 12.92
C ASP A 64 5.95 -0.92 13.73
N SER A 65 5.21 -1.96 13.33
CA SER A 65 5.32 -3.29 13.94
C SER A 65 6.67 -3.94 13.66
N GLN A 66 7.19 -3.84 12.43
CA GLN A 66 8.51 -4.36 12.08
C GLN A 66 9.65 -3.64 12.82
N LEU A 67 9.59 -2.31 12.94
CA LEU A 67 10.56 -1.55 13.72
C LEU A 67 10.51 -1.91 15.20
N SER A 68 9.31 -2.08 15.77
CA SER A 68 9.14 -2.47 17.17
C SER A 68 9.72 -3.86 17.47
N THR A 69 9.55 -4.82 16.56
CA THR A 69 10.20 -6.15 16.68
C THR A 69 11.72 -6.06 16.61
N LEU A 70 12.28 -5.33 15.63
CA LEU A 70 13.73 -5.17 15.48
C LEU A 70 14.39 -4.48 16.67
N LEU A 71 13.73 -3.48 17.27
CA LEU A 71 14.24 -2.77 18.44
C LEU A 71 14.19 -3.63 19.72
N ASN A 72 13.29 -4.61 19.80
CA ASN A 72 13.19 -5.53 20.93
C ASN A 72 14.17 -6.72 20.85
N GLU A 73 14.82 -6.93 19.70
CA GLU A 73 15.80 -8.00 19.48
C GLU A 73 17.27 -7.53 19.62
N ILE A 74 17.53 -6.34 20.18
CA ILE A 74 18.90 -5.95 20.54
C ILE A 74 19.26 -6.67 21.86
N PRO A 75 20.11 -7.72 21.86
CA PRO A 75 20.58 -8.29 23.11
C PRO A 75 21.41 -7.24 23.86
N ASP A 76 21.10 -7.07 25.14
CA ASP A 76 21.87 -6.27 26.10
C ASP A 76 23.24 -6.92 26.36
N GLU A 77 24.11 -7.01 25.34
CA GLU A 77 25.52 -7.37 25.51
C GLU A 77 26.35 -6.13 25.89
N ALA A 78 25.87 -5.38 26.88
CA ALA A 78 26.57 -4.25 27.48
C ALA A 78 26.75 -4.39 29.00
N ALA A 79 26.62 -5.61 29.54
CA ALA A 79 26.88 -5.91 30.94
C ALA A 79 28.19 -6.71 31.12
N LEU A 80 29.32 -6.14 30.69
CA LEU A 80 30.62 -6.55 31.22
C LEU A 80 31.57 -5.34 31.26
N ALA A 81 31.53 -4.60 32.37
CA ALA A 81 32.61 -3.74 32.84
C ALA A 81 32.61 -3.76 34.37
#